data_AF-A0A1I4K9E8-F1
#
_entry.id   AF-A0A1I4K9E8-F1
#
_cell.length_a   1.000
_cell.length_b   1.000
_cell.length_c   1.000
_cell.angle_alpha   90.00
_cell.angle_beta   90.00
_cell.angle_gamma   90.00
#
_symmetry.space_group_name_H-M   'P 1'
#
loop_
_entity.id
_entity.type
_entity.pdbx_description
1 polymer ?
#
loop_
_entity_poly.entity_id
_entity_poly.type
_entity_poly.pdbx_seq_one_letter_code
_entity_poly.pdbx_strand_id
1 'polypeptide(L)'
;MTVRIHRGEERGEGGAPPGGAARLRSMSDPGTNAVPAESAVPAERPAPAGNTAAVTTVGVGGAAESTDMVLNIGPQHPSTHGVLRLRLVLDGERIGSADPVVGYMHRGAEKLFEARDYRQIIVLANRHDWLSAFSNELGVVMAVERMLGMEVPERAVWARTLLAELNRVLNHLMFIGSYPLELGAITPMFHAFTEREDLQRVMEEVSGGRIHYMFNRVGGLKEDLPAGWPGRTRQAVAAVRAKLGTYDRLVLGNEIFRGRTRGVGVLDPGTVHAYGVSGPIARASGVDFDLRRDEPYLAYGELAEVLRVVTRTEGDCLARFEVLLEQTRNSLDLADACLDRLADLPPGPVNQRLPKVLKAPEGATYAWTENPLGINGYYLVSKGEKTPYRLKLRSASYNNVQVLSELLPGTLVSDMVAILGSMFFVVGDIDK
;
A
#
# COMPACT_ATOMS: atom_id res chain seq x y z
N MET A 1 -4.49 41.49 15.03
CA MET A 1 -3.04 41.79 15.15
C MET A 1 -2.46 41.62 13.76
N THR A 2 -2.24 42.74 13.07
CA THR A 2 -2.09 42.82 11.62
C THR A 2 -0.63 43.14 11.32
N VAL A 3 0.08 42.27 10.59
CA VAL A 3 1.49 42.48 10.24
C VAL A 3 1.59 43.00 8.81
N ARG A 4 2.10 44.24 8.69
CA ARG A 4 2.41 44.93 7.44
C ARG A 4 3.79 44.52 6.90
N ILE A 5 3.84 44.38 5.58
CA ILE A 5 5.01 44.17 4.74
C ILE A 5 5.77 45.51 4.58
N HIS A 6 7.10 45.48 4.56
CA HIS A 6 7.95 46.59 4.12
C HIS A 6 8.80 46.16 2.91
N ARG A 7 8.63 46.88 1.80
CA ARG A 7 9.52 46.88 0.62
C ARG A 7 10.49 48.06 0.76
N GLY A 8 11.76 47.85 0.42
CA GLY A 8 12.74 48.91 0.19
C GLY A 8 13.30 48.82 -1.22
N GLU A 9 13.18 49.91 -1.97
CA GLU A 9 13.69 50.14 -3.34
C GLU A 9 15.12 50.71 -3.34
N GLU A 10 15.70 50.65 -4.55
CA GLU A 10 17.06 50.89 -5.03
C GLU A 10 17.58 52.36 -4.99
N ARG A 11 18.91 52.51 -5.06
CA ARG A 11 19.72 53.50 -5.84
C ARG A 11 21.11 52.86 -6.09
N GLY A 12 21.67 52.68 -7.31
CA GLY A 12 22.20 53.67 -8.28
C GLY A 12 23.54 54.26 -7.79
N GLU A 13 24.70 54.31 -8.45
CA GLU A 13 25.18 54.18 -9.85
C GLU A 13 26.74 54.05 -9.84
N GLY A 14 27.36 53.62 -10.96
CA GLY A 14 28.58 54.29 -11.46
C GLY A 14 29.83 53.47 -11.83
N GLY A 15 30.06 53.27 -13.14
CA GLY A 15 31.35 53.56 -13.82
C GLY A 15 32.40 52.46 -14.02
N ALA A 16 32.69 52.11 -15.28
CA ALA A 16 33.64 51.07 -15.76
C ALA A 16 34.92 51.67 -16.46
N PRO A 17 35.64 50.95 -17.36
CA PRO A 17 36.87 50.11 -17.22
C PRO A 17 38.04 50.73 -18.07
N PRO A 18 38.97 50.04 -18.83
CA PRO A 18 39.36 48.62 -19.01
C PRO A 18 40.89 48.34 -19.19
N GLY A 19 41.27 47.08 -19.44
CA GLY A 19 42.38 46.76 -20.36
C GLY A 19 43.19 45.48 -20.09
N GLY A 20 43.32 44.60 -21.10
CA GLY A 20 44.48 43.72 -21.24
C GLY A 20 44.19 42.28 -21.71
N ALA A 21 44.33 42.04 -23.01
CA ALA A 21 44.06 40.78 -23.68
C ALA A 21 45.26 39.79 -23.74
N ALA A 22 44.91 38.54 -24.06
CA ALA A 22 45.65 37.57 -24.89
C ALA A 22 46.69 36.64 -24.21
N ARG A 23 46.50 35.31 -24.33
CA ARG A 23 46.96 34.49 -25.48
C ARG A 23 46.70 32.99 -25.23
N LEU A 24 46.21 32.31 -26.26
CA LEU A 24 46.30 30.85 -26.43
C LEU A 24 47.77 30.41 -26.52
N ARG A 25 48.12 29.26 -25.91
CA ARG A 25 49.09 28.31 -26.48
C ARG A 25 48.70 26.86 -26.14
N SER A 26 48.78 26.05 -27.19
CA SER A 26 48.72 24.59 -27.31
C SER A 26 49.92 23.87 -26.69
N MET A 27 49.75 22.58 -26.33
CA MET A 27 50.68 21.43 -26.48
C MET A 27 50.06 20.25 -25.69
N SER A 28 49.67 19.10 -26.25
CA SER A 28 50.42 17.98 -26.86
C SER A 28 51.44 17.28 -25.94
N ASP A 29 50.94 16.26 -25.23
CA ASP A 29 51.51 14.91 -25.00
C ASP A 29 52.77 14.70 -24.11
N PRO A 30 53.17 13.46 -23.72
CA PRO A 30 52.99 12.92 -22.36
C PRO A 30 54.31 12.48 -21.68
N GLY A 31 54.30 12.26 -20.35
CA GLY A 31 55.44 11.61 -19.68
C GLY A 31 55.56 11.85 -18.18
N THR A 32 55.32 10.78 -17.42
CA THR A 32 56.00 10.36 -16.17
C THR A 32 56.97 11.34 -15.48
N ASN A 33 56.66 11.75 -14.24
CA ASN A 33 57.33 11.25 -13.01
C ASN A 33 56.88 12.00 -11.73
N ALA A 34 56.67 11.20 -10.69
CA ALA A 34 56.91 11.44 -9.26
C ALA A 34 56.33 12.70 -8.55
N VAL A 35 55.48 12.44 -7.55
CA VAL A 35 55.15 13.35 -6.45
C VAL A 35 55.52 12.66 -5.13
N PRO A 36 56.14 13.34 -4.14
CA PRO A 36 56.76 12.72 -2.97
C PRO A 36 55.76 12.40 -1.85
N ALA A 37 56.20 11.51 -0.95
CA ALA A 37 55.50 11.06 0.24
C ALA A 37 55.52 12.10 1.37
N GLU A 38 54.38 12.34 2.02
CA GLU A 38 54.12 12.02 3.45
C GLU A 38 52.82 12.67 3.94
N SER A 39 51.88 11.85 4.41
CA SER A 39 51.35 11.91 5.78
C SER A 39 50.29 10.81 5.94
N ALA A 40 50.65 9.79 6.70
CA ALA A 40 49.77 8.67 7.03
C ALA A 40 48.71 9.13 8.03
N VAL A 41 47.44 9.08 7.62
CA VAL A 41 46.29 9.13 8.53
C VAL A 41 46.11 7.73 9.13
N PRO A 42 46.00 7.56 10.45
CA PRO A 42 45.95 6.24 11.06
C PRO A 42 44.65 5.52 10.68
N ALA A 43 44.78 4.26 10.28
CA ALA A 43 43.65 3.38 10.02
C ALA A 43 42.78 3.22 11.28
N GLU A 44 41.52 3.62 11.19
CA GLU A 44 40.51 3.27 12.20
C GLU A 44 40.42 1.75 12.33
N ARG A 45 40.46 1.28 13.58
CA ARG A 45 40.29 -0.13 13.93
C ARG A 45 38.92 -0.62 13.43
N PRO A 46 38.81 -1.87 12.94
CA PRO A 46 37.50 -2.44 12.65
C PRO A 46 36.66 -2.48 13.93
N ALA A 47 35.41 -2.06 13.84
CA ALA A 47 34.43 -2.21 14.91
C ALA A 47 34.35 -3.69 15.34
N PRO A 48 34.23 -3.98 16.65
CA PRO A 48 34.14 -5.36 17.10
C PRO A 48 32.89 -6.01 16.48
N ALA A 49 33.08 -7.20 15.91
CA ALA A 49 32.00 -8.01 15.39
C ALA A 49 30.91 -8.14 16.47
N GLY A 50 29.73 -7.58 16.19
CA GLY A 50 28.57 -7.73 17.05
C GLY A 50 28.28 -9.22 17.20
N ASN A 51 28.45 -9.70 18.42
CA ASN A 51 28.17 -11.08 18.81
C ASN A 51 26.69 -11.37 18.54
N THR A 52 26.36 -11.96 17.39
CA THR A 52 25.10 -12.68 17.23
C THR A 52 25.18 -13.88 18.14
N ALA A 53 24.78 -13.71 19.40
CA ALA A 53 24.64 -14.80 20.33
C ALA A 53 23.65 -15.80 19.72
N ALA A 54 24.18 -16.91 19.19
CA ALA A 54 23.39 -18.10 18.98
C ALA A 54 22.88 -18.51 20.36
N VAL A 55 21.61 -18.22 20.65
CA VAL A 55 20.98 -18.71 21.86
C VAL A 55 20.80 -20.22 21.68
N THR A 56 21.76 -20.98 22.17
CA THR A 56 21.63 -22.43 22.34
C THR A 56 21.03 -22.66 23.72
N THR A 57 19.73 -22.88 23.77
CA THR A 57 19.05 -23.29 25.01
C THR A 57 19.44 -24.74 25.28
N VAL A 58 20.32 -24.96 26.27
CA VAL A 58 20.62 -26.29 26.80
C VAL A 58 19.65 -26.54 27.95
N GLY A 59 18.63 -27.36 27.72
CA GLY A 59 17.72 -27.81 28.78
C GLY A 59 18.46 -28.74 29.74
N VAL A 60 18.73 -28.27 30.97
CA VAL A 60 19.16 -29.15 32.07
C VAL A 60 17.89 -29.61 32.78
N GLY A 61 17.54 -30.88 32.57
CA GLY A 61 16.32 -31.47 33.11
C GLY A 61 16.34 -31.58 34.64
N GLY A 62 15.32 -30.98 35.26
CA GLY A 62 14.91 -31.22 36.64
C GLY A 62 13.39 -31.05 36.76
N ALA A 63 12.67 -32.18 36.75
CA ALA A 63 11.26 -32.36 37.11
C ALA A 63 10.19 -31.41 36.49
N ALA A 64 9.44 -31.94 35.51
CA ALA A 64 8.05 -31.59 35.18
C ALA A 64 7.66 -30.12 34.95
N GLU A 65 8.54 -29.29 34.39
CA GLU A 65 8.15 -28.04 33.71
C GLU A 65 8.12 -28.28 32.19
N SER A 66 7.08 -27.79 31.52
CA SER A 66 6.93 -27.91 30.07
C SER A 66 8.13 -27.28 29.38
N THR A 67 8.74 -28.01 28.45
CA THR A 67 9.88 -27.48 27.70
C THR A 67 9.37 -26.57 26.60
N ASP A 68 9.76 -25.30 26.63
CA ASP A 68 9.45 -24.35 25.56
C ASP A 68 9.90 -24.90 24.20
N MET A 69 8.98 -24.98 23.24
CA MET A 69 9.27 -25.41 21.88
C MET A 69 9.34 -24.21 20.95
N VAL A 70 10.47 -24.06 20.25
CA VAL A 70 10.61 -23.05 19.19
C VAL A 70 10.11 -23.64 17.87
N LEU A 71 9.06 -23.05 17.31
CA LEU A 71 8.50 -23.45 16.02
C LEU A 71 8.65 -22.33 14.99
N ASN A 72 9.22 -22.64 13.83
CA ASN A 72 9.29 -21.70 12.71
C ASN A 72 8.22 -22.06 11.68
N ILE A 73 7.31 -21.12 11.42
CA ILE A 73 6.33 -21.21 10.34
C ILE A 73 6.81 -20.33 9.19
N GLY A 74 7.07 -20.93 8.02
CA GLY A 74 7.64 -20.24 6.86
C GLY A 74 9.18 -20.35 6.77
N PRO A 75 9.82 -19.65 5.79
CA PRO A 75 9.24 -18.65 4.89
C PRO A 75 8.39 -19.26 3.77
N GLN A 76 8.40 -20.59 3.59
CA GLN A 76 7.48 -21.27 2.68
C GLN A 76 6.47 -22.09 3.49
N HIS A 77 5.24 -21.60 3.60
CA HIS A 77 4.12 -22.31 4.19
C HIS A 77 2.81 -21.79 3.56
N PRO A 78 1.82 -22.65 3.23
CA PRO A 78 0.57 -22.21 2.60
C PRO A 78 -0.10 -21.02 3.31
N SER A 79 -0.20 -21.08 4.64
CA SER A 79 -0.83 -20.03 5.45
C SER A 79 -0.03 -18.74 5.62
N THR A 80 1.19 -18.64 5.09
CA THR A 80 1.99 -17.41 5.16
C THR A 80 1.74 -16.45 3.99
N HIS A 81 0.87 -16.84 3.04
CA HIS A 81 0.41 -16.01 1.91
C HIS A 81 1.55 -15.31 1.14
N GLY A 82 2.69 -15.99 1.00
CA GLY A 82 3.93 -15.44 0.44
C GLY A 82 5.14 -15.93 1.22
N VAL A 83 6.14 -15.06 1.38
CA VAL A 83 7.38 -15.36 2.11
C VAL A 83 7.47 -14.59 3.43
N LEU A 84 6.66 -15.02 4.40
CA LEU A 84 6.71 -14.54 5.78
C LEU A 84 7.22 -15.66 6.69
N ARG A 85 8.12 -15.34 7.62
CA ARG A 85 8.53 -16.29 8.66
C ARG A 85 8.01 -15.84 10.01
N LEU A 86 7.17 -16.65 10.66
CA LEU A 86 6.76 -16.46 12.05
C LEU A 86 7.59 -17.38 12.93
N ARG A 87 8.41 -16.80 13.81
CA ARG A 87 9.12 -17.56 14.85
C ARG A 87 8.26 -17.55 16.12
N LEU A 88 7.82 -18.72 16.54
CA LEU A 88 6.97 -18.92 17.70
C LEU A 88 7.74 -19.60 18.82
N VAL A 89 7.43 -19.24 20.06
CA VAL A 89 7.77 -20.02 21.25
C VAL A 89 6.47 -20.57 21.82
N LEU A 90 6.41 -21.88 22.04
CA LEU A 90 5.20 -22.61 22.41
C LEU A 90 5.35 -23.29 23.76
N ASP A 91 4.28 -23.25 24.56
CA ASP A 91 4.05 -24.10 25.72
C ASP A 91 2.91 -25.07 25.40
N GLY A 92 3.29 -26.30 25.03
CA GLY A 92 2.36 -27.27 24.44
C GLY A 92 1.72 -26.74 23.15
N GLU A 93 0.41 -26.53 23.16
CA GLU A 93 -0.34 -25.98 22.02
C GLU A 93 -0.57 -24.45 22.10
N ARG A 94 -0.12 -23.81 23.19
CA ARG A 94 -0.30 -22.36 23.40
C ARG A 94 0.92 -21.59 22.91
N ILE A 95 0.68 -20.46 22.27
CA ILE A 95 1.73 -19.54 21.83
C ILE A 95 2.14 -18.65 23.01
N GLY A 96 3.40 -18.72 23.42
CA GLY A 96 3.97 -17.83 24.44
C GLY A 96 4.51 -16.52 23.84
N SER A 97 5.13 -16.59 22.66
CA SER A 97 5.55 -15.40 21.90
C SER A 97 5.55 -15.65 20.39
N ALA A 98 5.40 -14.56 19.63
CA ALA A 98 5.43 -14.59 18.17
C ALA A 98 6.28 -13.44 17.61
N ASP A 99 7.19 -13.75 16.70
CA ASP A 99 8.09 -12.80 16.05
C ASP A 99 7.95 -12.88 14.52
N PRO A 100 7.23 -11.92 13.89
CA PRO A 100 7.09 -11.82 12.44
C PRO A 100 8.38 -11.32 11.79
N VAL A 101 9.14 -12.25 11.19
CA VAL A 101 10.34 -11.93 10.41
C VAL A 101 9.97 -11.68 8.95
N VAL A 102 10.18 -10.43 8.55
CA VAL A 102 9.90 -9.89 7.21
C VAL A 102 11.22 -9.60 6.45
N GLY A 103 11.13 -9.18 5.19
CA GLY A 103 12.28 -8.78 4.37
C GLY A 103 12.69 -9.77 3.27
N TYR A 104 12.08 -10.95 3.22
CA TYR A 104 12.39 -11.99 2.22
C TYR A 104 12.04 -11.58 0.78
N MET A 105 11.13 -10.61 0.60
CA MET A 105 10.78 -10.04 -0.70
C MET A 105 11.23 -8.59 -0.88
N HIS A 106 12.16 -8.12 -0.04
CA HIS A 106 12.67 -6.75 -0.15
C HIS A 106 13.47 -6.57 -1.44
N ARG A 107 13.01 -5.65 -2.29
CA ARG A 107 13.61 -5.36 -3.61
C ARG A 107 14.18 -3.94 -3.69
N GLY A 108 14.21 -3.21 -2.57
CA GLY A 108 14.64 -1.81 -2.54
C GLY A 108 13.77 -0.91 -3.44
N ALA A 109 12.45 -1.10 -3.43
CA ALA A 109 11.53 -0.36 -4.30
C ALA A 109 11.65 1.16 -4.07
N GLU A 110 11.72 1.59 -2.81
CA GLU A 110 11.91 2.99 -2.46
C GLU A 110 13.24 3.55 -2.97
N LYS A 111 14.30 2.73 -3.00
CA LYS A 111 15.59 3.13 -3.56
C LYS A 111 15.54 3.23 -5.08
N LEU A 112 14.81 2.34 -5.74
CA LEU A 112 14.58 2.40 -7.18
C LEU A 112 13.77 3.65 -7.56
N PHE A 113 12.87 4.14 -6.70
CA PHE A 113 12.15 5.39 -6.95
C PHE A 113 13.09 6.59 -7.04
N GLU A 114 14.11 6.67 -6.18
CA GLU A 114 15.11 7.75 -6.20
C GLU A 114 15.90 7.81 -7.52
N ALA A 115 15.99 6.69 -8.25
CA ALA A 115 16.70 6.57 -9.51
C ALA A 115 15.79 6.68 -10.75
N ARG A 116 14.52 7.09 -10.59
CA ARG A 116 13.52 7.13 -11.66
C ARG A 116 12.77 8.45 -11.65
N ASP A 117 12.39 8.91 -12.85
CA ASP A 117 11.54 10.10 -12.92
C ASP A 117 10.12 9.81 -12.41
N TYR A 118 9.41 10.86 -12.02
CA TYR A 118 8.07 10.75 -11.43
C TYR A 118 7.07 9.91 -12.25
N ARG A 119 7.21 9.88 -13.58
CA ARG A 119 6.31 9.12 -14.48
C ARG A 119 6.71 7.65 -14.57
N GLN A 120 7.98 7.34 -14.35
CA GLN A 120 8.52 5.98 -14.35
C GLN A 120 8.24 5.25 -13.04
N ILE A 121 8.15 5.95 -11.91
CA ILE A 121 7.89 5.37 -10.57
C ILE A 121 6.60 4.56 -10.55
N ILE A 122 5.57 5.02 -11.27
CA ILE A 122 4.24 4.39 -11.35
C ILE A 122 4.34 2.91 -11.77
N VAL A 123 5.31 2.57 -12.63
CA VAL A 123 5.55 1.21 -13.15
C VAL A 123 6.08 0.25 -12.08
N LEU A 124 6.60 0.79 -10.97
CA LEU A 124 7.09 0.06 -9.81
C LEU A 124 6.13 0.14 -8.63
N ALA A 125 5.41 1.26 -8.48
CA ALA A 125 4.42 1.47 -7.42
C ALA A 125 3.31 0.41 -7.43
N ASN A 126 2.95 -0.13 -8.59
CA ASN A 126 1.90 -1.15 -8.70
C ASN A 126 2.36 -2.59 -8.40
N ARG A 127 3.62 -2.80 -7.98
CA ARG A 127 4.24 -4.13 -7.84
C ARG A 127 4.48 -4.58 -6.40
N HIS A 128 4.50 -3.65 -5.44
CA HIS A 128 4.70 -4.02 -4.03
C HIS A 128 3.43 -4.70 -3.51
N ASP A 129 2.29 -4.03 -3.64
CA ASP A 129 0.96 -4.60 -3.50
C ASP A 129 0.33 -4.77 -4.89
N TRP A 130 0.37 -6.01 -5.36
CA TRP A 130 -0.17 -6.39 -6.67
C TRP A 130 -1.69 -6.62 -6.63
N LEU A 131 -2.31 -6.76 -5.45
CA LEU A 131 -3.76 -6.90 -5.34
C LEU A 131 -4.46 -5.56 -5.52
N SER A 132 -3.85 -4.47 -5.04
CA SER A 132 -4.37 -3.10 -5.19
C SER A 132 -3.48 -2.22 -6.06
N ALA A 133 -2.96 -2.81 -7.14
CA ALA A 133 -2.07 -2.17 -8.11
C ALA A 133 -2.52 -0.77 -8.53
N PHE A 134 -3.78 -0.58 -8.92
CA PHE A 134 -4.30 0.73 -9.35
C PHE A 134 -4.27 1.75 -8.21
N SER A 135 -4.71 1.35 -7.02
CA SER A 135 -4.76 2.21 -5.83
C SER A 135 -3.36 2.65 -5.34
N ASN A 136 -2.35 1.80 -5.53
CA ASN A 136 -0.96 2.14 -5.21
C ASN A 136 -0.36 3.12 -6.23
N GLU A 137 -0.68 2.99 -7.52
CA GLU A 137 -0.34 4.02 -8.51
C GLU A 137 -0.98 5.36 -8.14
N LEU A 138 -2.27 5.32 -7.77
CA LEU A 138 -3.06 6.50 -7.45
C LEU A 138 -2.44 7.32 -6.33
N GLY A 139 -2.05 6.68 -5.21
CA GLY A 139 -1.47 7.42 -4.09
C GLY A 139 -0.11 8.07 -4.42
N VAL A 140 0.72 7.41 -5.25
CA VAL A 140 1.96 8.02 -5.74
C VAL A 140 1.69 9.23 -6.63
N VAL A 141 0.77 9.12 -7.61
CA VAL A 141 0.49 10.27 -8.49
C VAL A 141 -0.15 11.43 -7.73
N MET A 142 -1.02 11.15 -6.75
CA MET A 142 -1.61 12.17 -5.90
C MET A 142 -0.56 12.92 -5.06
N ALA A 143 0.45 12.22 -4.54
CA ALA A 143 1.55 12.85 -3.81
C ALA A 143 2.31 13.85 -4.70
N VAL A 144 2.58 13.46 -5.95
CA VAL A 144 3.26 14.32 -6.94
C VAL A 144 2.36 15.49 -7.37
N GLU A 145 1.08 15.24 -7.66
CA GLU A 145 0.08 16.26 -8.04
C GLU A 145 -0.08 17.30 -6.93
N ARG A 146 -0.19 16.86 -5.68
CA ARG A 146 -0.24 17.75 -4.50
C ARG A 146 1.03 18.60 -4.38
N MET A 147 2.20 18.01 -4.60
CA MET A 147 3.47 18.75 -4.56
C MET A 147 3.57 19.80 -5.67
N LEU A 148 2.96 19.55 -6.82
CA LEU A 148 2.93 20.47 -7.96
C LEU A 148 1.83 21.54 -7.84
N GLY A 149 0.91 21.42 -6.87
CA GLY A 149 -0.30 22.25 -6.82
C GLY A 149 -1.20 22.05 -8.04
N MET A 150 -1.22 20.82 -8.58
CA MET A 150 -1.91 20.49 -9.82
C MET A 150 -3.37 20.11 -9.54
N GLU A 151 -4.30 20.75 -10.25
CA GLU A 151 -5.69 20.30 -10.32
C GLU A 151 -5.81 19.25 -11.42
N VAL A 152 -6.62 18.21 -11.23
CA VAL A 152 -6.81 17.13 -12.20
C VAL A 152 -8.19 17.30 -12.86
N PRO A 153 -8.37 17.04 -14.17
CA PRO A 153 -9.67 17.20 -14.81
C PRO A 153 -10.79 16.41 -14.11
N GLU A 154 -11.99 16.99 -14.02
CA GLU A 154 -13.14 16.39 -13.31
C GLU A 154 -13.45 14.97 -13.81
N ARG A 155 -13.46 14.74 -15.13
CA ARG A 155 -13.67 13.41 -15.70
C ARG A 155 -12.63 12.39 -15.24
N ALA A 156 -11.37 12.80 -15.09
CA ALA A 156 -10.30 11.94 -14.59
C ALA A 156 -10.46 11.66 -13.08
N VAL A 157 -10.93 12.64 -12.31
CA VAL A 157 -11.25 12.47 -10.88
C VAL A 157 -12.28 11.36 -10.70
N TRP A 158 -13.41 11.44 -11.42
CA TRP A 158 -14.47 10.42 -11.36
C TRP A 158 -14.04 9.06 -11.91
N ALA A 159 -13.31 9.02 -13.02
CA ALA A 159 -12.81 7.78 -13.59
C ALA A 159 -11.77 7.08 -12.68
N ARG A 160 -10.90 7.84 -12.01
CA ARG A 160 -9.98 7.30 -11.01
C ARG A 160 -10.71 6.74 -9.80
N THR A 161 -11.76 7.41 -9.32
CA THR A 161 -12.58 6.89 -8.21
C THR A 161 -13.24 5.57 -8.60
N LEU A 162 -13.85 5.49 -9.79
CA LEU A 162 -14.43 4.24 -10.30
C LEU A 162 -13.39 3.11 -10.34
N LEU A 163 -12.25 3.33 -10.99
CA LEU A 163 -11.22 2.31 -11.15
C LEU A 163 -10.59 1.88 -9.81
N ALA A 164 -10.48 2.80 -8.85
CA ALA A 164 -10.03 2.49 -7.50
C ALA A 164 -11.03 1.59 -6.75
N GLU A 165 -12.35 1.84 -6.89
CA GLU A 165 -13.39 1.00 -6.29
C GLU A 165 -13.50 -0.37 -6.99
N LEU A 166 -13.35 -0.45 -8.31
CA LEU A 166 -13.24 -1.74 -9.01
C LEU A 166 -12.02 -2.53 -8.53
N ASN A 167 -10.87 -1.88 -8.35
CA ASN A 167 -9.68 -2.54 -7.81
C ASN A 167 -9.86 -2.94 -6.33
N ARG A 168 -10.65 -2.19 -5.54
CA ARG A 168 -11.03 -2.54 -4.17
C ARG A 168 -11.90 -3.80 -4.12
N VAL A 169 -12.93 -3.88 -4.95
CA VAL A 169 -13.76 -5.10 -5.08
C VAL A 169 -12.91 -6.28 -5.48
N LEU A 170 -12.01 -6.11 -6.45
CA LEU A 170 -11.05 -7.13 -6.82
C LEU A 170 -10.26 -7.58 -5.57
N ASN A 171 -9.55 -6.68 -4.89
CA ASN A 171 -8.78 -7.01 -3.70
C ASN A 171 -9.61 -7.78 -2.65
N HIS A 172 -10.82 -7.34 -2.34
CA HIS A 172 -11.65 -7.98 -1.32
C HIS A 172 -12.19 -9.35 -1.75
N LEU A 173 -12.53 -9.55 -3.03
CA LEU A 173 -12.90 -10.88 -3.54
C LEU A 173 -11.75 -11.88 -3.39
N MET A 174 -10.49 -11.44 -3.48
CA MET A 174 -9.35 -12.32 -3.19
C MET A 174 -9.44 -12.82 -1.74
N PHE A 175 -9.61 -11.91 -0.77
CA PHE A 175 -9.75 -12.28 0.63
C PHE A 175 -10.97 -13.16 0.91
N ILE A 176 -12.13 -12.78 0.39
CA ILE A 176 -13.40 -13.49 0.60
C ILE A 176 -13.31 -14.93 0.08
N GLY A 177 -12.57 -15.15 -1.02
CA GLY A 177 -12.31 -16.47 -1.55
C GLY A 177 -11.20 -17.24 -0.82
N SER A 178 -10.08 -16.58 -0.52
CA SER A 178 -8.88 -17.24 0.00
C SER A 178 -8.91 -17.47 1.50
N TYR A 179 -9.58 -16.62 2.29
CA TYR A 179 -9.62 -16.79 3.74
C TYR A 179 -10.35 -18.07 4.18
N PRO A 180 -11.53 -18.42 3.64
CA PRO A 180 -12.17 -19.70 3.95
C PRO A 180 -11.29 -20.91 3.58
N LEU A 181 -10.49 -20.82 2.52
CA LEU A 181 -9.56 -21.87 2.10
C LEU A 181 -8.52 -22.19 3.18
N GLU A 182 -8.00 -21.17 3.87
CA GLU A 182 -7.08 -21.35 5.01
C GLU A 182 -7.69 -22.14 6.17
N LEU A 183 -9.01 -22.11 6.30
CA LEU A 183 -9.78 -22.85 7.30
C LEU A 183 -10.32 -24.18 6.76
N GLY A 184 -9.95 -24.57 5.54
CA GLY A 184 -10.31 -25.83 4.89
C GLY A 184 -11.55 -25.78 3.99
N ALA A 185 -12.21 -24.62 3.85
CA ALA A 185 -13.33 -24.44 2.93
C ALA A 185 -12.84 -24.05 1.53
N ILE A 186 -12.73 -25.04 0.63
CA ILE A 186 -12.09 -24.88 -0.67
C ILE A 186 -12.99 -24.17 -1.70
N THR A 187 -14.29 -24.49 -1.72
CA THR A 187 -15.24 -24.06 -2.76
C THR A 187 -15.39 -22.53 -2.94
N PRO A 188 -15.43 -21.70 -1.88
CA PRO A 188 -15.60 -20.24 -2.02
C PRO A 188 -14.56 -19.57 -2.93
N MET A 189 -13.33 -20.08 -2.97
CA MET A 189 -12.26 -19.55 -3.80
C MET A 189 -12.59 -19.61 -5.30
N PHE A 190 -13.24 -20.68 -5.76
CA PHE A 190 -13.61 -20.85 -7.18
C PHE A 190 -14.74 -19.91 -7.61
N HIS A 191 -15.71 -19.66 -6.71
CA HIS A 191 -16.70 -18.61 -6.93
C HIS A 191 -16.00 -17.28 -7.06
N ALA A 192 -15.17 -16.92 -6.06
CA ALA A 192 -14.50 -15.64 -6.01
C ALA A 192 -13.67 -15.36 -7.25
N PHE A 193 -12.96 -16.37 -7.76
CA PHE A 193 -12.20 -16.22 -9.01
C PHE A 193 -13.06 -16.04 -10.25
N THR A 194 -14.25 -16.64 -10.29
CA THR A 194 -15.22 -16.38 -11.38
C THR A 194 -15.70 -14.94 -11.34
N GLU A 195 -16.09 -14.42 -10.17
CA GLU A 195 -16.51 -13.01 -10.05
C GLU A 195 -15.36 -12.03 -10.25
N ARG A 196 -14.16 -12.37 -9.78
CA ARG A 196 -12.96 -11.58 -10.06
C ARG A 196 -12.74 -11.48 -11.56
N GLU A 197 -12.93 -12.56 -12.31
CA GLU A 197 -12.68 -12.54 -13.76
C GLU A 197 -13.67 -11.64 -14.52
N ASP A 198 -14.93 -11.55 -14.08
CA ASP A 198 -15.92 -10.62 -14.64
C ASP A 198 -15.42 -9.16 -14.56
N LEU A 199 -14.87 -8.74 -13.42
CA LEU A 199 -14.27 -7.42 -13.24
C LEU A 199 -12.88 -7.29 -13.86
N GLN A 200 -12.10 -8.36 -13.85
CA GLN A 200 -10.75 -8.38 -14.37
C GLN A 200 -10.73 -8.08 -15.86
N ARG A 201 -11.72 -8.58 -16.61
CA ARG A 201 -11.87 -8.33 -18.04
C ARG A 201 -12.09 -6.85 -18.36
N VAL A 202 -12.93 -6.14 -17.59
CA VAL A 202 -13.14 -4.69 -17.83
C VAL A 202 -11.94 -3.86 -17.41
N MET A 203 -11.22 -4.26 -16.36
CA MET A 203 -9.95 -3.63 -15.96
C MET A 203 -8.84 -3.84 -17.00
N GLU A 204 -8.79 -5.02 -17.62
CA GLU A 204 -7.88 -5.33 -18.74
C GLU A 204 -8.23 -4.52 -19.97
N GLU A 205 -9.52 -4.39 -20.31
CA GLU A 205 -9.96 -3.65 -21.48
C GLU A 205 -9.57 -2.16 -21.45
N VAL A 206 -9.65 -1.52 -20.27
CA VAL A 206 -9.30 -0.10 -20.13
C VAL A 206 -7.79 0.15 -20.08
N SER A 207 -7.01 -0.77 -19.52
CA SER A 207 -5.58 -0.53 -19.25
C SER A 207 -4.62 -1.27 -20.18
N GLY A 208 -5.08 -2.38 -20.78
CA GLY A 208 -4.25 -3.38 -21.47
C GLY A 208 -3.50 -4.34 -20.53
N GLY A 209 -3.58 -4.14 -19.21
CA GLY A 209 -2.91 -4.96 -18.20
C GLY A 209 -3.90 -5.72 -17.33
N ARG A 210 -3.58 -6.98 -17.00
CA ARG A 210 -4.43 -7.78 -16.10
C ARG A 210 -4.18 -7.45 -14.62
N ILE A 211 -2.94 -7.51 -14.15
CA ILE A 211 -2.65 -7.22 -12.73
C ILE A 211 -2.04 -5.83 -12.58
N HIS A 212 -1.09 -5.48 -13.44
CA HIS A 212 -0.40 -4.20 -13.41
C HIS A 212 -0.96 -3.31 -14.52
N TYR A 213 -1.64 -2.23 -14.14
CA TYR A 213 -2.44 -1.43 -15.06
C TYR A 213 -1.65 -0.28 -15.70
N MET A 214 -0.74 0.36 -14.94
CA MET A 214 0.05 1.53 -15.36
C MET A 214 -0.81 2.63 -16.00
N PHE A 215 -2.01 2.82 -15.44
CA PHE A 215 -3.06 3.60 -16.06
C PHE A 215 -3.22 4.97 -15.40
N ASN A 216 -2.91 5.08 -14.11
CA ASN A 216 -2.73 6.38 -13.48
C ASN A 216 -1.48 7.08 -14.05
N ARG A 217 -1.57 8.40 -14.23
CA ARG A 217 -0.46 9.27 -14.60
C ARG A 217 -0.51 10.54 -13.78
N VAL A 218 0.63 11.18 -13.55
CA VAL A 218 0.62 12.54 -12.97
C VAL A 218 -0.24 13.43 -13.88
N GLY A 219 -1.25 14.08 -13.32
CA GLY A 219 -2.19 14.95 -14.02
C GLY A 219 -3.42 14.26 -14.63
N GLY A 220 -3.67 12.98 -14.35
CA GLY A 220 -4.89 12.28 -14.76
C GLY A 220 -4.71 10.80 -15.12
N LEU A 221 -5.32 10.36 -16.22
CA LEU A 221 -5.23 9.00 -16.73
C LEU A 221 -4.34 8.94 -17.97
N LYS A 222 -3.82 7.75 -18.28
CA LYS A 222 -3.03 7.50 -19.49
C LYS A 222 -3.83 7.85 -20.74
N GLU A 223 -5.04 7.31 -20.83
CA GLU A 223 -5.96 7.37 -21.98
C GLU A 223 -7.41 7.51 -21.47
N ASP A 224 -8.35 7.87 -22.34
CA ASP A 224 -9.78 7.94 -22.01
C ASP A 224 -10.39 6.53 -21.94
N LEU A 225 -11.56 6.43 -21.31
CA LEU A 225 -12.31 5.19 -21.19
C LEU A 225 -12.78 4.72 -22.59
N PRO A 226 -12.62 3.44 -22.95
CA PRO A 226 -13.00 2.96 -24.28
C PRO A 226 -14.50 3.13 -24.59
N ALA A 227 -14.84 3.26 -25.86
CA ALA A 227 -16.23 3.39 -26.29
C ALA A 227 -17.07 2.17 -25.85
N GLY A 228 -18.22 2.44 -25.23
CA GLY A 228 -19.11 1.42 -24.69
C GLY A 228 -18.59 0.69 -23.43
N TRP A 229 -17.38 1.00 -22.95
CA TRP A 229 -16.81 0.40 -21.75
C TRP A 229 -17.64 0.67 -20.48
N PRO A 230 -18.23 1.86 -20.25
CA PRO A 230 -19.08 2.08 -19.08
C PRO A 230 -20.28 1.11 -19.00
N GLY A 231 -20.89 0.78 -20.14
CA GLY A 231 -21.98 -0.20 -20.21
C GLY A 231 -21.54 -1.61 -19.85
N ARG A 232 -20.39 -2.06 -20.36
CA ARG A 232 -19.80 -3.37 -20.00
C ARG A 232 -19.39 -3.42 -18.53
N THR A 233 -18.86 -2.32 -18.00
CA THR A 233 -18.49 -2.20 -16.58
C THR A 233 -19.71 -2.33 -15.69
N ARG A 234 -20.82 -1.68 -16.03
CA ARG A 234 -22.09 -1.82 -15.31
C ARG A 234 -22.59 -3.27 -15.30
N GLN A 235 -22.49 -3.97 -16.42
CA GLN A 235 -22.85 -5.40 -16.50
C GLN A 235 -21.95 -6.26 -15.59
N ALA A 236 -20.64 -6.01 -15.57
CA ALA A 236 -19.71 -6.72 -14.70
C ALA A 236 -19.99 -6.46 -13.21
N VAL A 237 -20.22 -5.19 -12.82
CA VAL A 237 -20.60 -4.80 -11.46
C VAL A 237 -21.89 -5.52 -11.03
N ALA A 238 -22.92 -5.54 -11.89
CA ALA A 238 -24.17 -6.24 -11.62
C ALA A 238 -23.99 -7.76 -11.50
N ALA A 239 -23.14 -8.36 -12.34
CA ALA A 239 -22.85 -9.80 -12.31
C ALA A 239 -22.16 -10.22 -11.01
N VAL A 240 -21.17 -9.45 -10.54
CA VAL A 240 -20.52 -9.69 -9.25
C VAL A 240 -21.52 -9.52 -8.11
N ARG A 241 -22.28 -8.42 -8.10
CA ARG A 241 -23.29 -8.12 -7.07
C ARG A 241 -24.29 -9.26 -6.90
N ALA A 242 -24.79 -9.82 -7.99
CA ALA A 242 -25.76 -10.92 -7.98
C ALA A 242 -25.21 -12.20 -7.32
N LYS A 243 -23.89 -12.42 -7.36
CA LYS A 243 -23.23 -13.62 -6.86
C LYS A 243 -22.76 -13.48 -5.41
N LEU A 244 -22.64 -12.26 -4.86
CA LEU A 244 -22.17 -12.03 -3.49
C LEU A 244 -23.00 -12.74 -2.41
N GLY A 245 -24.30 -12.94 -2.65
CA GLY A 245 -25.18 -13.71 -1.75
C GLY A 245 -24.74 -15.17 -1.51
N THR A 246 -23.85 -15.68 -2.35
CA THR A 246 -23.25 -17.02 -2.20
C THR A 246 -22.36 -17.10 -0.97
N TYR A 247 -21.62 -16.03 -0.63
CA TYR A 247 -20.73 -16.01 0.52
C TYR A 247 -21.48 -15.96 1.85
N ASP A 248 -22.63 -15.29 1.87
CA ASP A 248 -23.52 -15.33 3.04
C ASP A 248 -23.95 -16.76 3.37
N ARG A 249 -24.29 -17.55 2.35
CA ARG A 249 -24.76 -18.93 2.52
C ARG A 249 -23.64 -19.92 2.78
N LEU A 250 -22.57 -19.87 2.00
CA LEU A 250 -21.49 -20.86 2.05
C LEU A 250 -20.49 -20.61 3.17
N VAL A 251 -20.29 -19.35 3.57
CA VAL A 251 -19.25 -18.96 4.53
C VAL A 251 -19.87 -18.43 5.82
N LEU A 252 -20.61 -17.32 5.78
CA LEU A 252 -21.16 -16.71 7.01
C LEU A 252 -22.25 -17.56 7.69
N GLY A 253 -23.03 -18.29 6.91
CA GLY A 253 -24.04 -19.23 7.39
C GLY A 253 -23.45 -20.55 7.89
N ASN A 254 -22.16 -20.81 7.68
CA ASN A 254 -21.52 -22.06 8.04
C ASN A 254 -21.09 -22.08 9.52
N GLU A 255 -21.60 -23.05 10.28
CA GLU A 255 -21.32 -23.18 11.72
C GLU A 255 -19.85 -23.47 12.03
N ILE A 256 -19.16 -24.24 11.17
CA ILE A 256 -17.72 -24.55 11.32
C ILE A 256 -16.90 -23.28 11.13
N PHE A 257 -17.18 -22.52 10.07
CA PHE A 257 -16.48 -21.26 9.82
C PHE A 257 -16.66 -20.28 10.99
N ARG A 258 -17.90 -20.10 11.48
CA ARG A 258 -18.17 -19.26 12.66
C ARG A 258 -17.48 -19.78 13.90
N GLY A 259 -17.49 -21.09 14.15
CA GLY A 259 -16.83 -21.71 15.30
C GLY A 259 -15.30 -21.56 15.28
N ARG A 260 -14.70 -21.38 14.10
CA ARG A 260 -13.25 -21.17 13.93
C ARG A 260 -12.82 -19.70 13.88
N THR A 261 -13.76 -18.76 13.86
CA THR A 261 -13.46 -17.33 13.62
C THR A 261 -14.05 -16.40 14.67
N ARG A 262 -15.20 -16.74 15.26
CA ARG A 262 -15.84 -15.94 16.30
C ARG A 262 -15.07 -16.04 17.61
N GLY A 263 -14.73 -14.90 18.20
CA GLY A 263 -13.94 -14.79 19.42
C GLY A 263 -12.47 -15.17 19.25
N VAL A 264 -12.01 -15.42 18.02
CA VAL A 264 -10.63 -15.81 17.72
C VAL A 264 -9.86 -14.58 17.22
N GLY A 265 -8.68 -14.32 17.80
CA GLY A 265 -7.84 -13.18 17.42
C GLY A 265 -8.50 -11.83 17.69
N VAL A 266 -9.12 -11.66 18.85
CA VAL A 266 -9.74 -10.38 19.21
C VAL A 266 -8.67 -9.29 19.33
N LEU A 267 -8.76 -8.29 18.47
CA LEU A 267 -7.89 -7.11 18.49
C LEU A 267 -8.66 -5.94 19.09
N ASP A 268 -8.17 -5.38 20.19
CA ASP A 268 -8.83 -4.25 20.86
C ASP A 268 -8.46 -2.89 20.21
N PRO A 269 -9.32 -1.86 20.32
CA PRO A 269 -9.05 -0.54 19.77
C PRO A 269 -7.76 0.11 20.27
N GLY A 270 -7.36 -0.15 21.53
CA GLY A 270 -6.14 0.41 22.11
C GLY A 270 -4.90 -0.12 21.39
N THR A 271 -4.84 -1.43 21.16
CA THR A 271 -3.77 -2.06 20.39
C THR A 271 -3.80 -1.60 18.92
N VAL A 272 -4.98 -1.45 18.31
CA VAL A 272 -5.12 -0.87 16.96
C VAL A 272 -4.43 0.49 16.87
N HIS A 273 -4.67 1.38 17.82
CA HIS A 273 -4.06 2.71 17.85
C HIS A 273 -2.55 2.64 18.12
N ALA A 274 -2.10 1.81 19.06
CA ALA A 274 -0.69 1.67 19.41
C ALA A 274 0.17 1.18 18.24
N TYR A 275 -0.34 0.21 17.47
CA TYR A 275 0.35 -0.35 16.31
C TYR A 275 0.05 0.37 14.99
N GLY A 276 -0.82 1.39 15.01
CA GLY A 276 -1.22 2.11 13.80
C GLY A 276 -1.93 1.23 12.78
N VAL A 277 -2.66 0.21 13.23
CA VAL A 277 -3.50 -0.62 12.36
C VAL A 277 -4.65 0.24 11.82
N SER A 278 -5.04 0.03 10.57
CA SER A 278 -6.01 0.90 9.87
C SER A 278 -6.91 0.08 8.94
N GLY A 279 -7.90 0.74 8.32
CA GLY A 279 -8.71 0.09 7.30
C GLY A 279 -9.69 -0.96 7.86
N PRO A 280 -9.97 -2.03 7.10
CA PRO A 280 -10.96 -3.04 7.49
C PRO A 280 -10.69 -3.68 8.85
N ILE A 281 -9.42 -3.86 9.24
CA ILE A 281 -9.03 -4.48 10.52
C ILE A 281 -9.34 -3.56 11.69
N ALA A 282 -9.01 -2.27 11.56
CA ALA A 282 -9.33 -1.28 12.58
C ALA A 282 -10.85 -1.11 12.72
N ARG A 283 -11.56 -1.05 11.59
CA ARG A 283 -13.03 -0.96 11.56
C ARG A 283 -13.73 -2.19 12.13
N ALA A 284 -13.13 -3.37 12.03
CA ALA A 284 -13.63 -4.58 12.68
C ALA A 284 -13.51 -4.52 14.22
N SER A 285 -12.64 -3.64 14.72
CA SER A 285 -12.31 -3.46 16.13
C SER A 285 -12.90 -2.17 16.71
N GLY A 286 -13.96 -1.63 16.10
CA GLY A 286 -14.70 -0.47 16.60
C GLY A 286 -14.15 0.90 16.20
N VAL A 287 -13.07 0.98 15.42
CA VAL A 287 -12.51 2.26 14.99
C VAL A 287 -13.29 2.81 13.79
N ASP A 288 -14.11 3.82 14.01
CA ASP A 288 -14.88 4.51 12.96
C ASP A 288 -14.02 5.56 12.23
N PHE A 289 -13.19 5.09 11.31
CA PHE A 289 -12.34 5.95 10.47
C PHE A 289 -12.18 5.39 9.05
N ASP A 290 -12.36 6.25 8.05
CA ASP A 290 -12.11 5.95 6.64
C ASP A 290 -11.74 7.25 5.91
N LEU A 291 -10.55 7.31 5.30
CA LEU A 291 -10.08 8.55 4.65
C LEU A 291 -11.04 9.03 3.54
N ARG A 292 -11.78 8.13 2.90
CA ARG A 292 -12.72 8.50 1.83
C ARG A 292 -13.89 9.34 2.38
N ARG A 293 -14.25 9.18 3.65
CA ARG A 293 -15.25 10.00 4.35
C ARG A 293 -14.62 11.18 5.08
N ASP A 294 -13.56 10.91 5.85
CA ASP A 294 -13.07 11.81 6.90
C ASP A 294 -12.06 12.84 6.37
N GLU A 295 -11.31 12.51 5.32
CA GLU A 295 -10.45 13.44 4.56
C GLU A 295 -10.57 13.14 3.06
N PRO A 296 -11.73 13.45 2.46
CA PRO A 296 -12.08 12.96 1.13
C PRO A 296 -11.11 13.48 0.07
N TYR A 297 -10.76 12.58 -0.85
CA TYR A 297 -9.95 12.85 -2.04
C TYR A 297 -10.68 12.36 -3.29
N LEU A 298 -10.23 12.81 -4.47
CA LEU A 298 -10.96 12.57 -5.73
C LEU A 298 -12.46 12.93 -5.57
N ALA A 299 -13.35 12.11 -6.14
CA ALA A 299 -14.81 12.30 -6.07
C ALA A 299 -15.45 11.80 -4.76
N TYR A 300 -14.70 11.27 -3.78
CA TYR A 300 -15.32 10.66 -2.59
C TYR A 300 -16.15 11.65 -1.77
N GLY A 301 -15.78 12.94 -1.76
CA GLY A 301 -16.55 13.98 -1.08
C GLY A 301 -17.94 14.21 -1.69
N GLU A 302 -18.12 13.93 -2.97
CA GLU A 302 -19.42 13.99 -3.67
C GLU A 302 -20.22 12.69 -3.54
N LEU A 303 -19.62 11.64 -2.99
CA LEU A 303 -20.21 10.31 -2.80
C LEU A 303 -20.63 10.04 -1.35
N ALA A 304 -20.67 11.06 -0.50
CA ALA A 304 -20.96 10.92 0.94
C ALA A 304 -22.28 10.17 1.24
N GLU A 305 -23.31 10.34 0.40
CA GLU A 305 -24.61 9.67 0.55
C GLU A 305 -24.57 8.17 0.18
N VAL A 306 -23.59 7.76 -0.62
CA VAL A 306 -23.42 6.38 -1.09
C VAL A 306 -22.37 5.64 -0.27
N LEU A 307 -21.32 6.35 0.17
CA LEU A 307 -20.21 5.80 0.93
C LEU A 307 -20.64 5.44 2.36
N ARG A 308 -20.64 4.15 2.67
CA ARG A 308 -20.97 3.64 4.01
C ARG A 308 -19.72 3.07 4.65
N VAL A 309 -19.29 3.68 5.76
CA VAL A 309 -18.17 3.16 6.56
C VAL A 309 -18.67 1.98 7.38
N VAL A 310 -18.23 0.77 7.01
CA VAL A 310 -18.64 -0.47 7.68
C VAL A 310 -17.77 -0.71 8.91
N THR A 311 -18.39 -0.81 10.08
CA THR A 311 -17.72 -1.11 11.35
C THR A 311 -18.34 -2.33 12.04
N ARG A 312 -17.55 -2.93 12.93
CA ARG A 312 -17.91 -3.95 13.91
C ARG A 312 -17.17 -3.64 15.21
N THR A 313 -17.55 -4.27 16.32
CA THR A 313 -16.93 -4.00 17.63
C THR A 313 -16.21 -5.20 18.22
N GLU A 314 -16.42 -6.38 17.65
CA GLU A 314 -15.96 -7.66 18.17
C GLU A 314 -14.45 -7.85 18.00
N GLY A 315 -13.81 -7.20 17.01
CA GLY A 315 -12.36 -7.24 16.80
C GLY A 315 -11.79 -8.60 16.38
N ASP A 316 -12.63 -9.62 16.24
CA ASP A 316 -12.26 -10.99 15.92
C ASP A 316 -12.12 -11.25 14.40
N CYS A 317 -11.68 -12.45 14.06
CA CYS A 317 -11.54 -12.89 12.68
C CYS A 317 -12.86 -12.84 11.89
N LEU A 318 -14.00 -13.12 12.53
CA LEU A 318 -15.31 -13.10 11.88
C LEU A 318 -15.72 -11.66 11.52
N ALA A 319 -15.56 -10.72 12.45
CA ALA A 319 -15.83 -9.31 12.25
C ALA A 319 -15.00 -8.73 11.10
N ARG A 320 -13.72 -9.10 11.00
CA ARG A 320 -12.87 -8.72 9.86
C ARG A 320 -13.43 -9.21 8.53
N PHE A 321 -13.92 -10.45 8.49
CA PHE A 321 -14.54 -10.99 7.28
C PHE A 321 -15.85 -10.29 6.92
N GLU A 322 -16.71 -10.03 7.90
CA GLU A 322 -17.97 -9.31 7.69
C GLU A 322 -17.74 -7.89 7.18
N VAL A 323 -16.78 -7.16 7.76
CA VAL A 323 -16.42 -5.81 7.31
C VAL A 323 -16.00 -5.82 5.84
N LEU A 324 -15.12 -6.75 5.44
CA LEU A 324 -14.64 -6.84 4.06
C LEU A 324 -15.76 -7.24 3.07
N LEU A 325 -16.65 -8.15 3.46
CA LEU A 325 -17.77 -8.54 2.61
C LEU A 325 -18.76 -7.38 2.40
N GLU A 326 -19.13 -6.67 3.47
CA GLU A 326 -20.01 -5.50 3.36
C GLU A 326 -19.32 -4.33 2.63
N GLN A 327 -18.03 -4.12 2.85
CA GLN A 327 -17.26 -3.11 2.11
C GLN A 327 -17.23 -3.43 0.62
N THR A 328 -17.19 -4.71 0.23
CA THR A 328 -17.31 -5.14 -1.17
C THR A 328 -18.64 -4.72 -1.77
N ARG A 329 -19.75 -4.89 -1.04
CA ARG A 329 -21.08 -4.42 -1.48
C ARG A 329 -21.12 -2.90 -1.64
N ASN A 330 -20.58 -2.15 -0.68
CA ASN A 330 -20.54 -0.69 -0.76
C ASN A 330 -19.66 -0.19 -1.91
N SER A 331 -18.55 -0.88 -2.20
CA SER A 331 -17.66 -0.53 -3.32
C SER A 331 -18.36 -0.71 -4.67
N LEU A 332 -19.24 -1.70 -4.81
CA LEU A 332 -20.09 -1.86 -6.00
C LEU A 332 -21.12 -0.72 -6.11
N ASP A 333 -21.72 -0.27 -4.99
CA ASP A 333 -22.63 0.90 -4.98
C ASP A 333 -21.91 2.17 -5.43
N LEU A 334 -20.68 2.38 -4.95
CA LEU A 334 -19.83 3.51 -5.36
C LEU A 334 -19.44 3.43 -6.84
N ALA A 335 -19.17 2.23 -7.36
CA ALA A 335 -18.88 2.03 -8.77
C ALA A 335 -20.09 2.39 -9.65
N ASP A 336 -21.30 1.97 -9.28
CA ASP A 336 -22.53 2.35 -9.98
C ASP A 336 -22.74 3.88 -9.97
N ALA A 337 -22.56 4.53 -8.82
CA ALA A 337 -22.68 5.98 -8.69
C ALA A 337 -21.64 6.74 -9.54
N CYS A 338 -20.40 6.24 -9.61
CA CYS A 338 -19.38 6.81 -10.49
C CYS A 338 -19.74 6.64 -11.98
N LEU A 339 -20.31 5.49 -12.36
CA LEU A 339 -20.75 5.23 -13.74
C LEU A 339 -21.91 6.14 -14.14
N ASP A 340 -22.85 6.39 -13.23
CA ASP A 340 -23.96 7.34 -13.44
C ASP A 340 -23.41 8.75 -13.68
N ARG A 341 -22.53 9.22 -12.78
CA ARG A 341 -21.93 10.55 -12.92
C ARG A 341 -21.08 10.69 -14.19
N LEU A 342 -20.30 9.68 -14.56
CA LEU A 342 -19.50 9.69 -15.79
C LEU A 342 -20.36 9.72 -17.07
N ALA A 343 -21.60 9.23 -17.01
CA ALA A 343 -22.54 9.30 -18.12
C ALA A 343 -23.16 10.71 -18.27
N ASP A 344 -23.37 11.40 -17.14
CA ASP A 344 -23.92 12.76 -17.11
C ASP A 344 -22.87 13.84 -17.46
N LEU A 345 -21.59 13.55 -17.21
CA LEU A 345 -20.51 14.48 -17.51
C LEU A 345 -20.32 14.67 -19.03
N PRO A 346 -20.13 15.91 -19.51
CA PRO A 346 -19.81 16.16 -20.90
C PRO A 346 -18.47 15.51 -21.28
N PRO A 347 -18.24 15.23 -22.57
CA PRO A 347 -16.91 14.85 -23.05
C PRO A 347 -15.87 15.90 -22.64
N GLY A 348 -14.73 15.44 -22.14
CA GLY A 348 -13.71 16.32 -21.58
C GLY A 348 -12.37 15.63 -21.42
N PRO A 349 -11.31 16.39 -21.09
CA PRO A 349 -9.98 15.83 -20.93
C PRO A 349 -9.93 14.87 -19.73
N VAL A 350 -9.20 13.77 -19.90
CA VAL A 350 -8.89 12.81 -18.82
C VAL A 350 -7.47 12.99 -18.27
N ASN A 351 -6.71 13.93 -18.83
CA ASN A 351 -5.37 14.26 -18.38
C ASN A 351 -4.99 15.69 -18.72
N GLN A 352 -3.93 16.17 -18.09
CA GLN A 352 -3.28 17.42 -18.43
C GLN A 352 -2.01 17.21 -19.24
N ARG A 353 -1.69 18.20 -20.08
CA ARG A 353 -0.43 18.22 -20.82
C ARG A 353 0.72 18.55 -19.86
N LEU A 354 1.60 17.58 -19.66
CA LEU A 354 2.81 17.74 -18.87
C LEU A 354 3.97 18.33 -19.69
N PRO A 355 4.93 19.02 -19.05
CA PRO A 355 6.19 19.40 -19.69
C PRO A 355 7.01 18.16 -20.08
N LYS A 356 7.91 18.31 -21.06
CA LYS A 356 8.81 17.22 -21.52
C LYS A 356 9.64 16.63 -20.37
N VAL A 357 10.05 17.48 -19.42
CA VAL A 357 10.72 17.08 -18.19
C VAL A 357 9.87 17.59 -17.03
N LEU A 358 9.28 16.66 -16.28
CA LEU A 358 8.52 16.97 -15.08
C LEU A 358 9.50 17.11 -13.91
N LYS A 359 9.53 18.30 -13.28
CA LYS A 359 10.29 18.58 -12.06
C LYS A 359 9.30 19.01 -10.98
N ALA A 360 9.39 18.41 -9.79
CA ALA A 360 8.61 18.85 -8.64
C ALA A 360 9.38 19.95 -7.90
N PRO A 361 8.71 21.00 -7.37
CA PRO A 361 9.37 22.06 -6.61
C PRO A 361 10.15 21.49 -5.42
N GLU A 362 11.14 22.22 -4.92
CA GLU A 362 11.84 21.84 -3.69
C GLU A 362 10.89 21.87 -2.49
N GLY A 363 10.95 20.83 -1.66
CA GLY A 363 10.11 20.72 -0.47
C GLY A 363 9.79 19.27 -0.09
N ALA A 364 8.83 19.11 0.81
CA ALA A 364 8.31 17.81 1.21
C ALA A 364 6.78 17.83 1.31
N THR A 365 6.14 16.71 1.04
CA THR A 365 4.69 16.51 1.21
C THR A 365 4.40 15.12 1.74
N TYR A 366 3.31 15.00 2.50
CA TYR A 366 2.72 13.72 2.86
C TYR A 366 1.32 13.66 2.28
N ALA A 367 1.10 12.68 1.40
CA ALA A 367 -0.22 12.33 0.93
C ALA A 367 -0.58 10.94 1.45
N TRP A 368 -1.87 10.66 1.52
CA TRP A 368 -2.38 9.37 1.96
C TRP A 368 -3.68 9.03 1.25
N THR A 369 -3.96 7.74 1.16
CA THR A 369 -5.16 7.20 0.52
C THR A 369 -5.68 6.00 1.32
N GLU A 370 -6.99 5.74 1.25
CA GLU A 370 -7.58 4.51 1.78
C GLU A 370 -7.35 3.39 0.75
N ASN A 371 -6.20 2.72 0.80
CA ASN A 371 -5.98 1.50 0.02
C ASN A 371 -6.96 0.39 0.52
N PRO A 372 -7.33 -0.60 -0.30
CA PRO A 372 -8.19 -1.71 0.15
C PRO A 372 -7.75 -2.38 1.46
N LEU A 373 -6.45 -2.48 1.75
CA LEU A 373 -5.95 -3.07 3.00
C LEU A 373 -5.91 -2.08 4.18
N GLY A 374 -6.14 -0.79 3.93
CA GLY A 374 -6.12 0.29 4.91
C GLY A 374 -5.35 1.51 4.43
N ILE A 375 -4.91 2.37 5.35
CA ILE A 375 -4.26 3.62 4.98
C ILE A 375 -2.91 3.33 4.30
N ASN A 376 -2.66 3.94 3.14
CA ASN A 376 -1.32 4.01 2.56
C ASN A 376 -0.85 5.46 2.56
N GLY A 377 0.38 5.69 2.99
CA GLY A 377 1.00 7.01 3.08
C GLY A 377 2.20 7.15 2.16
N TYR A 378 2.39 8.35 1.63
CA TYR A 378 3.37 8.67 0.60
C TYR A 378 4.10 9.94 1.03
N TYR A 379 5.28 9.76 1.65
CA TYR A 379 6.14 10.87 2.05
C TYR A 379 7.15 11.16 0.94
N LEU A 380 6.91 12.24 0.20
CA LEU A 380 7.70 12.67 -0.95
C LEU A 380 8.57 13.87 -0.58
N VAL A 381 9.87 13.79 -0.87
CA VAL A 381 10.84 14.88 -0.76
C VAL A 381 11.46 15.15 -2.12
N SER A 382 11.47 16.41 -2.55
CA SER A 382 12.07 16.88 -3.80
C SER A 382 13.12 17.95 -3.54
N LYS A 383 14.15 17.97 -4.37
CA LYS A 383 15.19 19.01 -4.43
C LYS A 383 15.09 19.85 -5.72
N GLY A 384 13.89 19.99 -6.29
CA GLY A 384 13.70 20.72 -7.55
C GLY A 384 14.08 19.92 -8.80
N GLU A 385 14.25 18.61 -8.68
CA GLU A 385 14.75 17.75 -9.76
C GLU A 385 13.65 16.90 -10.41
N LYS A 386 14.02 16.18 -11.48
CA LYS A 386 13.10 15.28 -12.21
C LYS A 386 12.86 13.93 -11.51
N THR A 387 13.67 13.62 -10.50
CA THR A 387 13.60 12.43 -9.67
C THR A 387 13.36 12.84 -8.22
N PRO A 388 12.60 12.06 -7.43
CA PRO A 388 12.44 12.36 -6.02
C PRO A 388 13.79 12.22 -5.30
N TYR A 389 14.05 13.08 -4.33
CA TYR A 389 15.15 12.88 -3.39
C TYR A 389 14.85 11.72 -2.45
N ARG A 390 13.58 11.61 -2.02
CA ARG A 390 13.06 10.47 -1.27
C ARG A 390 11.57 10.27 -1.56
N LEU A 391 11.14 9.02 -1.67
CA LEU A 391 9.72 8.65 -1.62
C LEU A 391 9.57 7.46 -0.68
N LYS A 392 9.14 7.72 0.56
CA LYS A 392 8.89 6.70 1.59
C LYS A 392 7.42 6.29 1.54
N LEU A 393 7.17 4.98 1.51
CA LEU A 393 5.84 4.41 1.58
C LEU A 393 5.53 3.93 3.01
N ARG A 394 4.38 4.33 3.55
CA ARG A 394 3.72 3.70 4.70
C ARG A 394 2.63 2.80 4.13
N SER A 395 2.58 1.53 4.51
CA SER A 395 1.54 0.63 4.02
C SER A 395 0.83 -0.10 5.13
N ALA A 396 -0.46 -0.36 4.93
CA ALA A 396 -1.29 -1.06 5.91
C ALA A 396 -0.77 -2.47 6.20
N SER A 397 -0.30 -3.22 5.18
CA SER A 397 0.22 -4.58 5.36
C SER A 397 1.34 -4.67 6.40
N TYR A 398 2.21 -3.66 6.47
CA TYR A 398 3.29 -3.63 7.44
C TYR A 398 2.72 -3.60 8.87
N ASN A 399 1.82 -2.66 9.17
CA ASN A 399 1.17 -2.55 10.48
C ASN A 399 0.33 -3.81 10.81
N ASN A 400 -0.37 -4.37 9.83
CA ASN A 400 -1.18 -5.59 9.98
C ASN A 400 -0.33 -6.81 10.37
N VAL A 401 0.92 -6.90 9.91
CA VAL A 401 1.84 -7.99 10.29
C VAL A 401 2.56 -7.69 11.59
N GLN A 402 2.95 -6.44 11.86
CA GLN A 402 3.65 -6.11 13.11
C GLN A 402 2.79 -6.39 14.34
N VAL A 403 1.48 -6.12 14.28
CA VAL A 403 0.56 -6.35 15.41
C VAL A 403 0.36 -7.84 15.76
N LEU A 404 0.78 -8.77 14.89
CA LEU A 404 0.74 -10.21 15.19
C LEU A 404 1.60 -10.60 16.39
N SER A 405 2.64 -9.80 16.69
CA SER A 405 3.48 -9.99 17.88
C SER A 405 2.70 -9.86 19.20
N GLU A 406 1.61 -9.07 19.21
CA GLU A 406 0.70 -8.94 20.36
C GLU A 406 -0.54 -9.81 20.24
N LEU A 407 -1.00 -10.07 19.01
CA LEU A 407 -2.26 -10.77 18.78
C LEU A 407 -2.17 -12.29 18.94
N LEU A 408 -1.00 -12.88 18.67
CA LEU A 408 -0.78 -14.33 18.73
C LEU A 408 -0.46 -14.89 20.12
N PRO A 409 0.27 -14.19 21.01
CA PRO A 409 0.49 -14.69 22.37
C PRO A 409 -0.81 -15.01 23.11
N GLY A 410 -0.82 -16.15 23.81
CA GLY A 410 -1.97 -16.66 24.56
C GLY A 410 -2.96 -17.50 23.73
N THR A 411 -2.88 -17.47 22.40
CA THR A 411 -3.77 -18.26 21.52
C THR A 411 -3.24 -19.67 21.30
N LEU A 412 -4.07 -20.55 20.73
CA LEU A 412 -3.63 -21.87 20.29
C LEU A 412 -2.91 -21.79 18.94
N VAL A 413 -2.00 -22.72 18.68
CA VAL A 413 -1.33 -22.87 17.37
C VAL A 413 -2.34 -23.12 16.24
N SER A 414 -3.44 -23.82 16.53
CA SER A 414 -4.53 -24.08 15.57
C SER A 414 -5.29 -22.82 15.17
N ASP A 415 -5.35 -21.83 16.06
CA ASP A 415 -6.01 -20.53 15.82
C ASP A 415 -5.11 -19.55 15.07
N MET A 416 -3.79 -19.72 15.14
CA MET A 416 -2.82 -18.89 14.43
C MET A 416 -3.16 -18.74 12.94
N VAL A 417 -3.54 -19.83 12.26
CA VAL A 417 -3.89 -19.79 10.82
C VAL A 417 -5.12 -18.92 10.57
N ALA A 418 -6.13 -19.01 11.44
CA ALA A 418 -7.33 -18.18 11.36
C ALA A 418 -7.01 -16.70 11.58
N ILE A 419 -6.15 -16.41 12.57
CA ILE A 419 -5.71 -15.06 12.89
C ILE A 419 -4.92 -14.49 11.73
N LEU A 420 -3.87 -15.18 11.31
CA LEU A 420 -2.96 -14.77 10.24
C LEU A 420 -3.69 -14.49 8.93
N GLY A 421 -4.58 -15.40 8.51
CA GLY A 421 -5.39 -15.21 7.30
C GLY A 421 -6.34 -14.01 7.41
N SER A 422 -6.91 -13.74 8.59
CA SER A 422 -7.85 -12.63 8.79
C SER A 422 -7.18 -11.25 8.72
N MET A 423 -5.87 -11.17 8.99
CA MET A 423 -5.11 -9.91 9.01
C MET A 423 -4.74 -9.39 7.62
N PHE A 424 -5.08 -10.15 6.58
CA PHE A 424 -5.00 -9.80 5.15
C PHE A 424 -3.91 -8.79 4.77
N PHE A 425 -2.75 -9.31 4.37
CA PHE A 425 -1.57 -8.53 4.01
C PHE A 425 -0.97 -9.04 2.70
N VAL A 426 -0.15 -8.21 2.06
CA VAL A 426 0.64 -8.60 0.89
C VAL A 426 2.11 -8.52 1.24
N VAL A 427 2.85 -9.61 1.15
CA VAL A 427 4.26 -9.64 1.59
C VAL A 427 5.14 -8.65 0.81
N GLY A 428 4.88 -8.48 -0.49
CA GLY A 428 5.62 -7.49 -1.29
C GLY A 428 5.36 -6.04 -0.86
N ASP A 429 4.22 -5.79 -0.21
CA ASP A 429 3.84 -4.50 0.36
C ASP A 429 4.45 -4.29 1.74
N ILE A 430 4.79 -5.36 2.47
CA ILE A 430 5.55 -5.25 3.72
C ILE A 430 6.99 -4.85 3.39
N ASP A 431 7.58 -5.53 2.41
CA ASP A 431 9.00 -5.50 2.09
C ASP A 431 9.36 -4.50 0.96
N LYS A 432 9.25 -3.20 1.24
CA LYS A 432 9.40 -2.11 0.24
C LYS A 432 10.78 -1.49 0.21
#